data_AF-A0A9P3JF85-F1
#
_entry.id   AF-A0A9P3JF85-F1
#
_cell.length_a   1.000
_cell.length_b   1.000
_cell.length_c   1.000
_cell.angle_alpha   90.00
_cell.angle_beta   90.00
_cell.angle_gamma   90.00
#
_symmetry.space_group_name_H-M   'P 1'
#
loop_
_entity.id
_entity.type
_entity.pdbx_description
1 polymer ?
#
loop_
_entity_poly.entity_id
_entity_poly.type
_entity_poly.pdbx_seq_one_letter_code
_entity_poly.pdbx_strand_id
1 'polypeptide(L)'
;MRRHTGSYRISPSHPRSSLAHGTLSLTLSHLLIGALLSSPSLPASHTTHHTHSHRTAAPLLALALGDAASQVASSLLAAWAEAYGVVGGDLDAPSAPLPPANLSLPPGVPAAPHLEDCARVSAEREAAERRGAGGEEPAWTRGAPRRADAAAAGAAAAASSGCSGQAEGERGGVPQPPWVRGPDAANLPLTRVVQRDIWRHQFPSGDCTNRRLLIASWAKTHAHGVGSQIHYMSALLSVAMQHNRTLVEQPDGFDRARIPACEAAGHNSQWECFFFPLASSACRHVIQQALQQNPDKIPHAENDYADVAARDDQIVAVGYANPTRLSMEAGAADLWGDASLRSPCTVQLGGKLATLTERQRKVHWWRAQAVRFIMRWPSAHLCHVTNQERHRAFGTVSANHVARFLQTQSESLSALSHSISASLGASTAAAIASATPAGANSTAAATACEARRQKASDQLAALASSTLSFQSDASGSGARGNGDTGNDAGWSVGVHEPYMPRPIVSLHVRGTDKFAEMGLSSLDSHVFHMTRIRPHALHLQHVWLNTETQANIDQTKEHPSWSFFYSSNARQGAAGSLRQYERDQSVAVSLASVLIAVQCDLFVGSLGSNWSRLMNELRSTNGRLLAGFVADNVEEW
;
A
#
# COMPACT_ATOMS: atom_id res chain seq x y z
N MET A 1 22.49 -18.16 45.49
CA MET A 1 21.73 -19.09 46.35
C MET A 1 21.21 -20.25 45.51
N ARG A 2 21.12 -21.47 46.08
CA ARG A 2 20.72 -22.69 45.36
C ARG A 2 19.26 -22.61 44.88
N ARG A 3 18.95 -23.18 43.71
CA ARG A 3 17.59 -23.59 43.33
C ARG A 3 17.62 -25.03 42.79
N HIS A 4 16.62 -25.81 43.18
CA HIS A 4 16.54 -27.25 42.91
C HIS A 4 16.19 -27.56 41.46
N THR A 5 16.83 -28.59 40.92
CA THR A 5 16.45 -29.27 39.68
C THR A 5 15.40 -30.35 39.99
N GLY A 6 14.16 -30.16 39.52
CA GLY A 6 13.11 -31.19 39.54
C GLY A 6 12.89 -31.76 38.15
N SER A 7 13.30 -32.99 37.92
CA SER A 7 13.15 -33.69 36.63
C SER A 7 11.89 -34.55 36.61
N TYR A 8 10.89 -34.20 35.80
CA TYR A 8 9.80 -35.11 35.45
C TYR A 8 10.07 -35.80 34.10
N ARG A 9 10.31 -37.11 34.14
CA ARG A 9 10.27 -37.99 32.96
C ARG A 9 8.85 -38.52 32.78
N ILE A 10 8.34 -38.46 31.56
CA ILE A 10 7.19 -39.27 31.13
C ILE A 10 7.66 -40.12 29.95
N SER A 11 7.60 -41.45 30.12
CA SER A 11 7.86 -42.41 29.05
C SER A 11 6.59 -42.65 28.24
N PRO A 12 6.64 -42.71 26.90
CA PRO A 12 5.53 -43.16 26.08
C PRO A 12 5.50 -44.70 25.97
N SER A 13 4.33 -45.29 26.18
CA SER A 13 4.08 -46.71 25.91
C SER A 13 3.59 -46.94 24.47
N HIS A 14 4.08 -48.04 23.90
CA HIS A 14 3.80 -48.61 22.59
C HIS A 14 2.31 -49.05 22.41
N PRO A 15 1.79 -49.28 21.18
CA PRO A 15 2.34 -50.30 20.27
C PRO A 15 2.41 -50.01 18.75
N ARG A 16 3.26 -50.79 18.10
CA ARG A 16 3.32 -51.00 16.65
C ARG A 16 2.29 -52.07 16.24
N SER A 17 1.68 -51.93 15.07
CA SER A 17 1.14 -53.06 14.31
C SER A 17 1.62 -52.97 12.86
N SER A 18 2.44 -53.93 12.45
CA SER A 18 2.81 -54.14 11.05
C SER A 18 1.81 -55.07 10.39
N LEU A 19 1.29 -54.71 9.23
CA LEU A 19 0.79 -55.66 8.25
C LEU A 19 1.28 -55.21 6.86
N ALA A 20 1.71 -56.17 6.05
CA ALA A 20 2.37 -55.92 4.78
C ALA A 20 1.78 -56.83 3.69
N HIS A 21 2.16 -56.52 2.44
CA HIS A 21 1.89 -57.25 1.19
C HIS A 21 0.54 -56.92 0.53
N GLY A 22 0.61 -56.66 -0.79
CA GLY A 22 -0.51 -56.20 -1.62
C GLY A 22 -0.07 -55.44 -2.86
N THR A 23 0.95 -55.93 -3.57
CA THR A 23 1.42 -55.37 -4.84
C THR A 23 0.37 -55.47 -5.95
N LEU A 24 0.14 -54.40 -6.70
CA LEU A 24 -0.30 -54.52 -8.10
C LEU A 24 0.22 -53.35 -8.92
N SER A 25 1.02 -53.69 -9.94
CA SER A 25 1.57 -52.79 -10.94
C SER A 25 0.52 -52.52 -12.02
N LEU A 26 0.47 -51.30 -12.56
CA LEU A 26 -0.02 -51.03 -13.90
C LEU A 26 0.72 -49.84 -14.50
N THR A 27 1.21 -50.03 -15.72
CA THR A 27 2.17 -49.17 -16.43
C THR A 27 1.56 -48.63 -17.74
N LEU A 28 2.31 -47.70 -18.37
CA LEU A 28 2.06 -47.01 -19.65
C LEU A 28 0.99 -45.88 -19.62
N SER A 29 1.03 -44.81 -20.42
CA SER A 29 2.05 -44.06 -21.20
C SER A 29 1.41 -43.50 -22.49
N HIS A 30 1.94 -42.36 -22.97
CA HIS A 30 1.65 -41.64 -24.24
C HIS A 30 0.40 -40.74 -24.25
N LEU A 31 0.39 -39.42 -24.56
CA LEU A 31 1.26 -38.47 -25.30
C LEU A 31 0.99 -38.39 -26.82
N LEU A 32 0.42 -37.25 -27.27
CA LEU A 32 0.35 -36.60 -28.62
C LEU A 32 -0.73 -35.50 -28.51
N ILE A 33 -0.60 -34.20 -28.80
CA ILE A 33 0.20 -33.32 -29.69
C ILE A 33 -0.25 -33.29 -31.17
N GLY A 34 -0.91 -32.19 -31.53
CA GLY A 34 -0.97 -31.57 -32.88
C GLY A 34 -1.86 -32.24 -33.95
N ALA A 35 -2.23 -31.59 -35.06
CA ALA A 35 -2.27 -30.14 -35.40
C ALA A 35 -3.06 -29.94 -36.73
N LEU A 36 -3.40 -28.68 -37.05
CA LEU A 36 -3.63 -28.11 -38.40
C LEU A 36 -4.86 -28.51 -39.27
N LEU A 37 -5.69 -27.49 -39.51
CA LEU A 37 -6.15 -26.94 -40.80
C LEU A 37 -6.33 -27.87 -42.02
N SER A 38 -7.53 -27.81 -42.64
CA SER A 38 -7.70 -27.71 -44.10
C SER A 38 -9.11 -27.22 -44.49
N SER A 39 -9.18 -26.16 -45.31
CA SER A 39 -10.30 -25.88 -46.24
C SER A 39 -9.85 -26.35 -47.64
N PRO A 40 -10.73 -26.78 -48.57
CA PRO A 40 -11.64 -25.89 -49.33
C PRO A 40 -13.05 -26.53 -49.53
N SER A 41 -14.00 -26.12 -50.38
CA SER A 41 -14.04 -25.13 -51.48
C SER A 41 -15.47 -24.60 -51.71
N LEU A 42 -15.63 -23.54 -52.53
CA LEU A 42 -16.90 -23.17 -53.17
C LEU A 42 -17.22 -24.10 -54.37
N PRO A 43 -18.49 -24.16 -54.81
CA PRO A 43 -18.78 -23.50 -56.08
C PRO A 43 -20.04 -22.60 -56.03
N ALA A 44 -20.13 -21.68 -57.00
CA ALA A 44 -21.26 -20.78 -57.16
C ALA A 44 -22.31 -21.31 -58.17
N SER A 45 -23.58 -21.02 -57.94
CA SER A 45 -24.60 -20.93 -58.99
C SER A 45 -25.72 -19.97 -58.59
N HIS A 46 -26.29 -19.27 -59.59
CA HIS A 46 -27.34 -18.27 -59.38
C HIS A 46 -28.71 -18.91 -59.06
N THR A 47 -29.49 -18.28 -58.19
CA THR A 47 -30.84 -17.77 -58.56
C THR A 47 -31.41 -16.85 -57.48
N THR A 48 -32.18 -15.84 -57.93
CA THR A 48 -32.86 -14.85 -57.10
C THR A 48 -34.20 -15.34 -56.58
N HIS A 49 -34.53 -15.10 -55.31
CA HIS A 49 -35.90 -14.79 -54.89
C HIS A 49 -35.93 -14.01 -53.57
N HIS A 50 -36.67 -12.90 -53.54
CA HIS A 50 -37.05 -12.21 -52.30
C HIS A 50 -38.16 -12.98 -51.58
N THR A 51 -37.98 -13.28 -50.30
CA THR A 51 -39.07 -13.38 -49.32
C THR A 51 -38.60 -12.92 -47.94
N HIS A 52 -39.30 -11.95 -47.35
CA HIS A 52 -39.15 -11.63 -45.93
C HIS A 52 -39.58 -12.83 -45.07
N SER A 53 -38.76 -13.17 -44.07
CA SER A 53 -39.19 -14.02 -42.96
C SER A 53 -38.55 -13.52 -41.68
N HIS A 54 -39.28 -12.72 -40.90
CA HIS A 54 -38.95 -12.50 -39.50
C HIS A 54 -38.95 -13.84 -38.77
N ARG A 55 -37.78 -14.28 -38.28
CA ARG A 55 -37.69 -15.29 -37.22
C ARG A 55 -36.78 -14.80 -36.10
N THR A 56 -37.39 -14.73 -34.94
CA THR A 56 -36.82 -14.37 -33.64
C THR A 56 -35.58 -15.19 -33.29
N ALA A 57 -34.44 -14.53 -33.14
CA ALA A 57 -33.20 -15.12 -32.62
C ALA A 57 -32.92 -14.60 -31.18
N ALA A 58 -33.80 -14.97 -30.26
CA ALA A 58 -33.53 -14.94 -28.82
C ALA A 58 -33.95 -16.33 -28.31
N PRO A 59 -32.98 -17.22 -27.98
CA PRO A 59 -32.10 -16.98 -26.85
C PRO A 59 -30.65 -17.51 -27.05
N LEU A 60 -29.73 -16.67 -27.55
CA LEU A 60 -28.28 -16.98 -27.51
C LEU A 60 -27.38 -15.79 -27.07
N LEU A 61 -27.94 -14.59 -26.92
CA LEU A 61 -27.16 -13.38 -26.62
C LEU A 61 -26.62 -13.33 -25.17
N ALA A 62 -27.25 -14.04 -24.22
CA ALA A 62 -26.86 -14.02 -22.82
C ALA A 62 -25.54 -14.74 -22.52
N LEU A 63 -25.12 -15.69 -23.38
CA LEU A 63 -23.84 -16.39 -23.24
C LEU A 63 -22.68 -15.62 -23.90
N ALA A 64 -22.93 -14.94 -25.04
CA ALA A 64 -21.90 -14.18 -25.75
C ALA A 64 -21.46 -12.89 -25.03
N LEU A 65 -22.31 -12.29 -24.19
CA LEU A 65 -21.99 -11.05 -23.47
C LEU A 65 -21.05 -11.25 -22.26
N GLY A 66 -21.05 -12.44 -21.65
CA GLY A 66 -20.09 -12.77 -20.59
C GLY A 66 -18.66 -12.90 -21.11
N ASP A 67 -18.50 -13.52 -22.28
CA ASP A 67 -17.20 -13.74 -22.93
C ASP A 67 -16.51 -12.43 -23.31
N ALA A 68 -17.25 -11.44 -23.84
CA ALA A 68 -16.70 -10.16 -24.27
C ALA A 68 -16.05 -9.38 -23.10
N ALA A 69 -16.74 -9.26 -21.97
CA ALA A 69 -16.20 -8.58 -20.79
C ALA A 69 -14.98 -9.32 -20.20
N SER A 70 -15.02 -10.66 -20.19
CA SER A 70 -13.90 -11.46 -19.70
C SER A 70 -12.68 -11.36 -20.61
N GLN A 71 -12.87 -11.31 -21.94
CA GLN A 71 -11.78 -11.10 -22.90
C GLN A 71 -11.15 -9.70 -22.72
N VAL A 72 -11.96 -8.65 -22.61
CA VAL A 72 -11.47 -7.29 -22.33
C VAL A 72 -10.67 -7.24 -21.03
N ALA A 73 -11.16 -7.89 -19.95
CA ALA A 73 -10.43 -7.97 -18.69
C ALA A 73 -9.07 -8.70 -18.84
N SER A 74 -9.03 -9.81 -19.58
CA SER A 74 -7.78 -10.53 -19.86
C SER A 74 -6.78 -9.68 -20.67
N SER A 75 -7.25 -8.94 -21.69
CA SER A 75 -6.43 -8.04 -22.49
C SER A 75 -5.89 -6.85 -21.67
N LEU A 76 -6.73 -6.25 -20.81
CA LEU A 76 -6.31 -5.19 -19.88
C LEU A 76 -5.22 -5.70 -18.92
N LEU A 77 -5.42 -6.88 -18.33
CA LEU A 77 -4.46 -7.48 -17.41
C LEU A 77 -3.09 -7.67 -18.07
N ALA A 78 -3.06 -8.23 -19.28
CA ALA A 78 -1.83 -8.43 -20.04
C ALA A 78 -1.14 -7.11 -20.43
N ALA A 79 -1.90 -6.14 -20.97
CA ALA A 79 -1.38 -4.84 -21.37
C ALA A 79 -0.82 -4.03 -20.19
N TRP A 80 -1.45 -4.14 -19.01
CA TRP A 80 -0.91 -3.55 -17.78
C TRP A 80 0.33 -4.28 -17.26
N ALA A 81 0.39 -5.61 -17.39
CA ALA A 81 1.57 -6.38 -17.00
C ALA A 81 2.81 -5.97 -17.82
N GLU A 82 2.63 -5.80 -19.12
CA GLU A 82 3.67 -5.32 -20.04
C GLU A 82 4.04 -3.85 -19.75
N ALA A 83 3.08 -2.92 -19.79
CA ALA A 83 3.35 -1.48 -19.71
C ALA A 83 4.00 -1.03 -18.38
N TYR A 84 3.64 -1.66 -17.26
CA TYR A 84 4.24 -1.35 -15.94
C TYR A 84 5.46 -2.24 -15.61
N GLY A 85 5.84 -3.17 -16.48
CA GLY A 85 6.92 -4.14 -16.26
C GLY A 85 6.63 -5.18 -15.17
N VAL A 86 5.36 -5.38 -14.79
CA VAL A 86 4.95 -6.28 -13.70
C VAL A 86 4.69 -7.72 -14.16
N VAL A 87 5.47 -8.16 -15.15
CA VAL A 87 5.52 -9.55 -15.61
C VAL A 87 6.12 -10.46 -14.53
N GLY A 88 5.56 -11.67 -14.38
CA GLY A 88 5.96 -12.60 -13.31
C GLY A 88 7.41 -13.07 -13.46
N GLY A 89 8.15 -13.07 -12.34
CA GLY A 89 9.55 -13.49 -12.27
C GLY A 89 10.07 -13.46 -10.83
N ASP A 90 11.36 -13.73 -10.67
CA ASP A 90 12.07 -13.54 -9.40
C ASP A 90 12.41 -12.04 -9.22
N LEU A 91 12.03 -11.49 -8.07
CA LEU A 91 12.05 -10.05 -7.80
C LEU A 91 13.37 -9.57 -7.19
N ASP A 92 14.17 -10.49 -6.65
CA ASP A 92 15.50 -10.19 -6.10
C ASP A 92 16.62 -10.53 -7.12
N ALA A 93 16.27 -11.11 -8.28
CA ALA A 93 17.22 -11.54 -9.32
C ALA A 93 17.96 -10.38 -10.02
N PRO A 94 19.17 -10.61 -10.59
CA PRO A 94 19.90 -9.60 -11.37
C PRO A 94 19.16 -9.13 -12.63
N SER A 95 18.24 -9.95 -13.14
CA SER A 95 17.38 -9.66 -14.29
C SER A 95 15.95 -9.25 -13.89
N ALA A 96 15.71 -8.92 -12.61
CA ALA A 96 14.43 -8.39 -12.18
C ALA A 96 14.09 -7.13 -13.00
N PRO A 97 12.84 -6.97 -13.49
CA PRO A 97 12.48 -5.79 -14.27
C PRO A 97 12.74 -4.52 -13.45
N LEU A 98 13.54 -3.61 -14.01
CA LEU A 98 13.61 -2.25 -13.49
C LEU A 98 12.27 -1.55 -13.77
N PRO A 99 11.82 -0.63 -12.90
CA PRO A 99 10.66 0.20 -13.20
C PRO A 99 10.86 0.90 -14.56
N PRO A 100 9.85 0.92 -15.44
CA PRO A 100 9.97 1.57 -16.74
C PRO A 100 10.27 3.06 -16.55
N ALA A 101 11.32 3.56 -17.21
CA ALA A 101 11.76 4.95 -17.06
C ALA A 101 10.73 5.95 -17.60
N ASN A 102 9.94 5.54 -18.60
CA ASN A 102 8.77 6.26 -19.09
C ASN A 102 7.62 5.26 -19.21
N LEU A 103 6.53 5.45 -18.46
CA LEU A 103 5.32 4.65 -18.60
C LEU A 103 4.63 5.00 -19.93
N SER A 104 4.45 3.99 -20.79
CA SER A 104 3.73 4.12 -22.07
C SER A 104 2.65 3.05 -22.15
N LEU A 105 1.39 3.47 -22.24
CA LEU A 105 0.24 2.58 -22.38
C LEU A 105 -0.08 2.39 -23.87
N PRO A 106 -0.45 1.17 -24.32
CA PRO A 106 -0.94 0.97 -25.69
C PRO A 106 -2.19 1.84 -25.98
N PRO A 107 -2.39 2.32 -27.23
CA PRO A 107 -3.54 3.14 -27.58
C PRO A 107 -4.87 2.48 -27.19
N GLY A 108 -5.73 3.23 -26.48
CA GLY A 108 -7.03 2.73 -25.99
C GLY A 108 -6.98 1.92 -24.69
N VAL A 109 -5.79 1.63 -24.14
CA VAL A 109 -5.65 0.99 -22.83
C VAL A 109 -5.68 2.06 -21.72
N PRO A 110 -6.66 2.04 -20.79
CA PRO A 110 -6.67 2.95 -19.65
C PRO A 110 -5.53 2.63 -18.67
N ALA A 111 -5.11 3.61 -17.86
CA ALA A 111 -4.16 3.38 -16.78
C ALA A 111 -4.65 2.31 -15.80
N ALA A 112 -3.73 1.51 -15.25
CA ALA A 112 -4.06 0.48 -14.29
C ALA A 112 -4.40 1.14 -12.94
N PRO A 113 -5.65 1.08 -12.44
CA PRO A 113 -6.05 1.87 -11.27
C PRO A 113 -5.35 1.42 -9.99
N HIS A 114 -4.85 0.18 -9.95
CA HIS A 114 -4.14 -0.43 -8.83
C HIS A 114 -2.61 -0.28 -8.89
N LEU A 115 -2.04 0.40 -9.91
CA LEU A 115 -0.58 0.55 -10.09
C LEU A 115 -0.14 2.02 -10.13
N GLU A 116 1.06 2.28 -9.61
CA GLU A 116 1.70 3.60 -9.65
C GLU A 116 2.69 3.72 -10.82
N ASP A 117 2.81 4.90 -11.43
CA ASP A 117 3.96 5.22 -12.27
C ASP A 117 5.17 5.47 -11.36
N CYS A 118 5.99 4.44 -11.15
CA CYS A 118 7.06 4.46 -10.16
C CYS A 118 8.16 5.49 -10.47
N ALA A 119 8.42 5.80 -11.75
CA ALA A 119 9.38 6.84 -12.11
C ALA A 119 8.83 8.22 -11.76
N ARG A 120 7.58 8.51 -12.18
CA ARG A 120 6.92 9.80 -11.92
C ARG A 120 6.71 10.04 -10.42
N VAL A 121 6.15 9.09 -9.68
CA VAL A 121 5.87 9.31 -8.24
C VAL A 121 7.14 9.43 -7.42
N SER A 122 8.24 8.77 -7.80
CA SER A 122 9.53 8.96 -7.13
C SER A 122 10.08 10.36 -7.37
N ALA A 123 10.06 10.85 -8.61
CA ALA A 123 10.49 12.22 -8.95
C ALA A 123 9.65 13.30 -8.22
N GLU A 124 8.33 13.11 -8.13
CA GLU A 124 7.41 13.97 -7.37
C GLU A 124 7.73 13.97 -5.87
N ARG A 125 7.99 12.80 -5.27
CA ARG A 125 8.35 12.66 -3.85
C ARG A 125 9.69 13.31 -3.54
N GLU A 126 10.70 13.15 -4.41
CA GLU A 126 11.98 13.84 -4.28
C GLU A 126 11.82 15.36 -4.37
N ALA A 127 11.07 15.86 -5.36
CA ALA A 127 10.81 17.28 -5.50
C ALA A 127 10.07 17.84 -4.28
N ALA A 128 9.17 17.06 -3.66
CA ALA A 128 8.45 17.46 -2.47
C ALA A 128 9.30 17.52 -1.19
N GLU A 129 10.41 16.77 -1.09
CA GLU A 129 11.35 16.86 0.04
C GLU A 129 12.55 17.80 -0.20
N ARG A 130 12.80 18.21 -1.45
CA ARG A 130 13.97 19.02 -1.81
C ARG A 130 13.84 20.46 -1.29
N ARG A 131 14.90 20.97 -0.65
CA ARG A 131 15.02 22.40 -0.30
C ARG A 131 15.12 23.26 -1.57
N GLY A 132 14.66 24.51 -1.48
CA GLY A 132 14.84 25.51 -2.54
C GLY A 132 16.31 25.85 -2.78
N ALA A 133 16.60 26.54 -3.89
CA ALA A 133 17.97 26.90 -4.26
C ALA A 133 18.64 27.86 -3.25
N GLY A 134 17.86 28.66 -2.52
CA GLY A 134 18.32 29.48 -1.39
C GLY A 134 18.39 28.72 -0.06
N GLY A 135 18.21 27.39 -0.08
CA GLY A 135 18.10 26.56 1.12
C GLY A 135 16.72 26.60 1.78
N GLU A 136 15.72 27.22 1.15
CA GLU A 136 14.36 27.32 1.69
C GLU A 136 13.76 25.95 1.98
N GLU A 137 12.93 25.87 3.02
CA GLU A 137 12.21 24.63 3.32
C GLU A 137 11.08 24.37 2.31
N PRO A 138 10.76 23.09 2.03
CA PRO A 138 9.57 22.74 1.27
C PRO A 138 8.31 23.40 1.81
N ALA A 139 7.40 23.80 0.92
CA ALA A 139 6.24 24.60 1.28
C ALA A 139 5.37 23.99 2.40
N TRP A 140 5.35 22.66 2.51
CA TRP A 140 4.59 21.92 3.52
C TRP A 140 5.13 22.00 4.94
N THR A 141 6.41 22.37 5.13
CA THR A 141 6.97 22.59 6.47
C THR A 141 6.33 23.81 7.16
N ARG A 142 5.75 24.73 6.38
CA ARG A 142 5.07 25.93 6.87
C ARG A 142 3.66 25.65 7.40
N GLY A 143 3.08 24.49 7.07
CA GLY A 143 1.67 24.20 7.35
C GLY A 143 1.35 23.52 8.68
N ALA A 144 2.34 22.92 9.34
CA ALA A 144 2.17 22.49 10.72
C ALA A 144 2.38 23.70 11.68
N PRO A 145 1.63 23.82 12.79
CA PRO A 145 1.88 24.84 13.81
C PRO A 145 3.26 24.69 14.45
N ARG A 146 3.83 25.74 15.07
CA ARG A 146 5.13 25.61 15.77
C ARG A 146 4.95 24.70 16.98
N ARG A 147 6.04 24.05 17.43
CA ARG A 147 6.02 23.12 18.57
C ARG A 147 5.45 23.73 19.86
N ALA A 148 5.74 25.01 20.12
CA ALA A 148 5.16 25.75 21.25
C ALA A 148 3.64 25.99 21.08
N ASP A 149 3.22 26.51 19.93
CA ASP A 149 1.81 26.79 19.61
C ASP A 149 0.96 25.50 19.66
N ALA A 150 1.51 24.38 19.20
CA ALA A 150 0.85 23.08 19.20
C ALA A 150 0.69 22.49 20.61
N ALA A 151 1.66 22.69 21.49
CA ALA A 151 1.54 22.32 22.90
C ALA A 151 0.48 23.17 23.62
N ALA A 152 0.38 24.47 23.31
CA ALA A 152 -0.63 25.36 23.84
C ALA A 152 -2.05 25.03 23.33
N ALA A 153 -2.21 24.76 22.04
CA ALA A 153 -3.49 24.36 21.45
C ALA A 153 -3.99 23.01 22.04
N GLY A 154 -3.08 22.04 22.22
CA GLY A 154 -3.38 20.77 22.89
C GLY A 154 -3.76 20.91 24.37
N ALA A 155 -3.38 22.00 25.02
CA ALA A 155 -3.85 22.34 26.37
C ALA A 155 -5.22 23.03 26.36
N ALA A 156 -5.51 23.89 25.38
CA ALA A 156 -6.80 24.59 25.26
C ALA A 156 -7.97 23.63 24.95
N ALA A 157 -7.79 22.74 23.96
CA ALA A 157 -8.79 21.71 23.60
C ALA A 157 -9.06 20.69 24.72
N ALA A 158 -8.24 20.69 25.78
CA ALA A 158 -8.41 19.83 26.95
C ALA A 158 -9.48 20.33 27.94
N ALA A 159 -9.69 21.65 27.99
CA ALA A 159 -10.63 22.25 28.94
C ALA A 159 -12.09 22.00 28.55
N SER A 160 -12.35 21.74 27.26
CA SER A 160 -13.63 21.27 26.74
C SER A 160 -13.77 19.76 26.89
N SER A 161 -14.09 19.29 28.11
CA SER A 161 -14.41 17.89 28.37
C SER A 161 -15.79 17.52 27.80
N GLY A 162 -15.85 17.30 26.49
CA GLY A 162 -17.03 16.79 25.80
C GLY A 162 -16.64 16.09 24.51
N CYS A 163 -17.19 14.89 24.27
CA CYS A 163 -17.12 14.22 22.97
C CYS A 163 -18.03 14.89 21.93
N SER A 164 -17.95 16.21 21.83
CA SER A 164 -18.65 17.04 20.85
C SER A 164 -17.63 17.55 19.84
N GLY A 165 -17.61 16.93 18.67
CA GLY A 165 -16.71 17.29 17.59
C GLY A 165 -17.04 18.66 17.00
N GLN A 166 -16.53 19.73 17.60
CA GLN A 166 -16.15 20.89 16.84
C GLN A 166 -14.73 20.63 16.34
N ALA A 167 -14.64 20.15 15.10
CA ALA A 167 -13.37 20.13 14.40
C ALA A 167 -12.82 21.56 14.38
N GLU A 168 -11.58 21.75 14.83
CA GLU A 168 -10.82 22.91 14.36
C GLU A 168 -10.85 22.83 12.83
N GLY A 169 -11.49 23.82 12.22
CA GLY A 169 -11.83 23.78 10.80
C GLY A 169 -10.61 23.50 9.95
N GLU A 170 -10.84 22.76 8.86
CA GLU A 170 -9.86 22.52 7.82
C GLU A 170 -9.09 23.82 7.52
N ARG A 171 -7.78 23.83 7.77
CA ARG A 171 -6.89 24.87 7.22
C ARG A 171 -6.68 24.57 5.73
N GLY A 172 -7.78 24.62 4.98
CA GLY A 172 -7.83 24.41 3.55
C GLY A 172 -6.84 25.36 2.87
N GLY A 173 -5.88 24.79 2.14
CA GLY A 173 -4.84 25.53 1.42
C GLY A 173 -3.47 25.60 2.09
N VAL A 174 -3.26 25.09 3.32
CA VAL A 174 -1.91 25.05 3.91
C VAL A 174 -1.25 23.68 3.70
N PRO A 175 -0.15 23.57 2.90
CA PRO A 175 0.40 22.27 2.54
C PRO A 175 0.95 21.52 3.76
N GLN A 176 0.79 20.19 3.78
CA GLN A 176 1.11 19.32 4.92
C GLN A 176 2.13 18.24 4.52
N PRO A 177 2.86 17.61 5.48
CA PRO A 177 3.85 16.57 5.18
C PRO A 177 3.26 15.49 4.24
N PRO A 178 3.74 15.38 2.99
CA PRO A 178 2.98 14.75 1.91
C PRO A 178 2.83 13.22 2.05
N TRP A 179 3.63 12.59 2.92
CA TRP A 179 3.45 11.18 3.28
C TRP A 179 2.32 10.94 4.30
N VAL A 180 1.89 11.95 5.07
CA VAL A 180 0.85 11.80 6.12
C VAL A 180 -0.54 11.92 5.51
N ARG A 181 -1.29 10.81 5.53
CA ARG A 181 -2.65 10.70 4.96
C ARG A 181 -3.76 10.99 5.98
N GLY A 182 -4.94 11.37 5.50
CA GLY A 182 -6.15 11.63 6.30
C GLY A 182 -6.08 12.86 7.23
N PRO A 183 -7.21 13.28 7.82
CA PRO A 183 -7.27 14.42 8.74
C PRO A 183 -6.51 14.14 10.04
N ASP A 184 -6.17 15.17 10.81
CA ASP A 184 -5.44 14.99 12.08
C ASP A 184 -6.22 14.18 13.11
N ALA A 185 -7.56 14.25 13.13
CA ALA A 185 -8.41 13.40 13.97
C ALA A 185 -8.34 11.89 13.64
N ALA A 186 -7.86 11.54 12.44
CA ALA A 186 -7.65 10.14 12.01
C ALA A 186 -6.19 9.69 12.18
N ASN A 187 -5.34 10.50 12.81
CA ASN A 187 -3.93 10.27 13.07
C ASN A 187 -3.62 10.44 14.57
N LEU A 188 -2.45 9.95 15.00
CA LEU A 188 -1.97 10.23 16.36
C LEU A 188 -1.75 11.75 16.56
N PRO A 189 -1.99 12.27 17.77
CA PRO A 189 -1.80 13.69 18.07
C PRO A 189 -0.44 14.20 17.62
N LEU A 190 -0.43 15.43 17.09
CA LEU A 190 0.76 16.15 16.61
C LEU A 190 1.52 15.53 15.44
N THR A 191 1.04 14.45 14.79
CA THR A 191 1.79 13.74 13.72
C THR A 191 2.44 14.70 12.70
N ARG A 192 1.68 15.66 12.14
CA ARG A 192 2.23 16.61 11.15
C ARG A 192 3.31 17.55 11.69
N VAL A 193 3.19 17.98 12.96
CA VAL A 193 4.19 18.77 13.68
C VAL A 193 5.48 17.97 13.84
N VAL A 194 5.35 16.72 14.30
CA VAL A 194 6.51 15.84 14.56
C VAL A 194 7.21 15.43 13.28
N GLN A 195 6.48 15.05 12.22
CA GLN A 195 7.08 14.69 10.92
C GLN A 195 7.91 15.84 10.34
N ARG A 196 7.41 17.09 10.45
CA ARG A 196 8.18 18.29 10.08
C ARG A 196 9.41 18.47 10.97
N ASP A 197 9.25 18.35 12.29
CA ASP A 197 10.35 18.61 13.23
C ASP A 197 11.48 17.57 13.07
N ILE A 198 11.15 16.29 12.83
CA ILE A 198 12.10 15.24 12.46
C ILE A 198 12.76 15.56 11.11
N TRP A 199 11.98 15.92 10.08
CA TRP A 199 12.54 16.28 8.78
C TRP A 199 13.52 17.45 8.88
N ARG A 200 13.19 18.53 9.61
CA ARG A 200 14.10 19.67 9.83
C ARG A 200 15.40 19.27 10.52
N HIS A 201 15.31 18.38 11.50
CA HIS A 201 16.46 17.88 12.25
C HIS A 201 17.40 17.02 11.37
N GLN A 202 16.83 16.22 10.47
CA GLN A 202 17.53 15.28 9.60
C GLN A 202 17.99 15.89 8.26
N PHE A 203 17.31 16.95 7.82
CA PHE A 203 17.59 17.72 6.61
C PHE A 203 17.85 19.20 6.96
N PRO A 204 18.92 19.51 7.71
CA PRO A 204 19.28 20.88 8.03
C PRO A 204 19.64 21.68 6.75
N SER A 205 19.60 23.00 6.85
CA SER A 205 20.18 23.88 5.84
C SER A 205 21.72 23.88 5.91
N GLY A 206 22.39 23.79 4.77
CA GLY A 206 23.86 23.84 4.67
C GLY A 206 24.52 22.47 4.50
N ASP A 207 25.84 22.46 4.64
CA ASP A 207 26.74 21.33 4.31
C ASP A 207 26.93 20.29 5.44
N CYS A 208 26.21 20.44 6.56
CA CYS A 208 26.34 19.64 7.78
C CYS A 208 27.71 19.68 8.49
N THR A 209 28.69 20.48 8.04
CA THR A 209 30.06 20.52 8.62
C THR A 209 30.12 20.94 10.08
N ASN A 210 29.12 21.71 10.55
CA ASN A 210 28.99 22.18 11.94
C ASN A 210 27.85 21.50 12.71
N ARG A 211 27.28 20.40 12.19
CA ARG A 211 26.23 19.63 12.87
C ARG A 211 26.85 18.52 13.70
N ARG A 212 26.28 18.24 14.88
CA ARG A 212 26.53 16.99 15.61
C ARG A 212 25.83 15.87 14.86
N LEU A 213 26.51 14.75 14.66
CA LEU A 213 26.06 13.60 13.89
C LEU A 213 26.08 12.35 14.77
N LEU A 214 25.19 11.40 14.47
CA LEU A 214 25.11 10.09 15.10
C LEU A 214 25.13 9.02 14.00
N ILE A 215 26.22 8.27 13.89
CA ILE A 215 26.33 7.16 12.92
C ILE A 215 25.71 5.90 13.54
N ALA A 216 24.87 5.20 12.78
CA ALA A 216 24.20 3.98 13.21
C ALA A 216 24.25 2.85 12.17
N SER A 217 24.72 1.66 12.56
CA SER A 217 24.42 0.42 11.82
C SER A 217 22.99 -0.03 12.15
N TRP A 218 22.33 -0.70 11.20
CA TRP A 218 21.17 -1.51 11.54
C TRP A 218 21.60 -2.70 12.42
N ALA A 219 20.69 -3.20 13.25
CA ALA A 219 20.91 -4.43 14.01
C ALA A 219 21.13 -5.61 13.04
N LYS A 220 22.10 -6.48 13.30
CA LYS A 220 22.51 -7.51 12.33
C LYS A 220 21.46 -8.61 12.16
N THR A 221 21.31 -9.10 10.92
CA THR A 221 20.35 -10.13 10.48
C THR A 221 20.25 -11.34 11.40
N HIS A 222 21.39 -11.93 11.83
CA HIS A 222 21.45 -13.18 12.56
C HIS A 222 20.80 -13.19 13.96
N ALA A 223 20.35 -12.03 14.45
CA ALA A 223 19.61 -11.90 15.70
C ALA A 223 18.25 -11.18 15.54
N HIS A 224 17.93 -10.65 14.35
CA HIS A 224 16.77 -9.76 14.15
C HIS A 224 16.09 -9.91 12.79
N GLY A 225 14.77 -10.16 12.83
CA GLY A 225 13.87 -9.91 11.71
C GLY A 225 13.67 -8.41 11.44
N VAL A 226 13.27 -8.08 10.21
CA VAL A 226 13.18 -6.71 9.66
C VAL A 226 12.44 -5.72 10.59
N GLY A 227 11.26 -6.10 11.11
CA GLY A 227 10.50 -5.21 12.02
C GLY A 227 11.26 -4.87 13.31
N SER A 228 12.12 -5.77 13.81
CA SER A 228 12.98 -5.47 14.96
C SER A 228 14.13 -4.54 14.61
N GLN A 229 14.66 -4.62 13.38
CA GLN A 229 15.69 -3.69 12.89
C GLN A 229 15.11 -2.27 12.72
N ILE A 230 13.86 -2.15 12.24
CA ILE A 230 13.13 -0.87 12.12
C ILE A 230 12.84 -0.24 13.48
N HIS A 231 12.34 -1.02 14.47
CA HIS A 231 12.15 -0.49 15.83
C HIS A 231 13.47 -0.11 16.51
N TYR A 232 14.56 -0.81 16.22
CA TYR A 232 15.89 -0.41 16.71
C TYR A 232 16.32 0.94 16.10
N MET A 233 16.08 1.18 14.81
CA MET A 233 16.35 2.47 14.19
C MET A 233 15.43 3.59 14.72
N SER A 234 14.17 3.29 15.07
CA SER A 234 13.28 4.19 15.82
C SER A 234 13.88 4.63 17.17
N ALA A 235 14.46 3.69 17.92
CA ALA A 235 15.11 4.00 19.19
C ALA A 235 16.37 4.88 18.99
N LEU A 236 17.17 4.65 17.95
CA LEU A 236 18.33 5.50 17.64
C LEU A 236 17.92 6.91 17.17
N LEU A 237 16.83 7.03 16.41
CA LEU A 237 16.24 8.33 16.06
C LEU A 237 15.73 9.07 17.31
N SER A 238 15.27 8.35 18.35
CA SER A 238 14.87 8.94 19.62
C SER A 238 16.06 9.61 20.33
N VAL A 239 17.25 8.98 20.31
CA VAL A 239 18.50 9.55 20.85
C VAL A 239 18.94 10.77 20.05
N ALA A 240 18.92 10.64 18.73
CA ALA A 240 19.28 11.68 17.78
C ALA A 240 18.50 12.98 18.06
N MET A 241 17.17 12.88 18.16
CA MET A 241 16.29 14.02 18.45
C MET A 241 16.52 14.62 19.84
N GLN A 242 16.73 13.79 20.88
CA GLN A 242 16.92 14.26 22.26
C GLN A 242 18.26 15.01 22.45
N HIS A 243 19.30 14.66 21.69
CA HIS A 243 20.64 15.29 21.81
C HIS A 243 21.01 16.22 20.64
N ASN A 244 20.05 16.55 19.75
CA ASN A 244 20.25 17.39 18.56
C ASN A 244 21.42 16.89 17.68
N ARG A 245 21.50 15.55 17.49
CA ARG A 245 22.48 14.88 16.64
C ARG A 245 21.77 14.33 15.40
N THR A 246 22.06 14.80 14.20
CA THR A 246 21.44 14.22 12.99
C THR A 246 21.83 12.75 12.84
N LEU A 247 20.84 11.84 12.81
CA LEU A 247 21.05 10.40 12.64
C LEU A 247 21.47 10.12 11.20
N VAL A 248 22.60 9.46 10.99
CA VAL A 248 23.10 9.07 9.67
C VAL A 248 23.31 7.55 9.66
N GLU A 249 22.76 6.89 8.65
CA GLU A 249 22.99 5.46 8.41
C GLU A 249 24.48 5.22 8.13
N GLN A 250 25.07 4.21 8.77
CA GLN A 250 26.42 3.78 8.48
C GLN A 250 26.49 3.21 7.05
N PRO A 251 27.50 3.57 6.23
CA PRO A 251 27.78 2.86 4.98
C PRO A 251 27.85 1.35 5.22
N ASP A 252 27.34 0.55 4.27
CA ASP A 252 27.22 -0.91 4.39
C ASP A 252 26.34 -1.40 5.57
N GLY A 253 25.54 -0.51 6.16
CA GLY A 253 24.82 -0.72 7.41
C GLY A 253 23.61 -1.66 7.32
N PHE A 254 22.94 -1.78 6.17
CA PHE A 254 21.75 -2.63 5.99
C PHE A 254 22.06 -3.87 5.15
N ASP A 255 22.55 -4.91 5.80
CA ASP A 255 22.90 -6.21 5.21
C ASP A 255 21.77 -6.85 4.36
N ARG A 256 20.51 -6.58 4.69
CA ARG A 256 19.33 -7.03 3.93
C ARG A 256 19.13 -6.36 2.57
N ALA A 257 19.85 -5.28 2.26
CA ALA A 257 19.90 -4.68 0.92
C ALA A 257 21.09 -5.21 0.07
N ARG A 258 21.75 -6.30 0.48
CA ARG A 258 22.75 -7.02 -0.34
C ARG A 258 22.09 -7.96 -1.34
N ILE A 259 21.26 -7.40 -2.21
CA ILE A 259 20.59 -8.11 -3.31
C ILE A 259 20.94 -7.46 -4.66
N PRO A 260 21.01 -8.24 -5.76
CA PRO A 260 21.34 -7.73 -7.10
C PRO A 260 20.52 -6.51 -7.54
N ALA A 261 19.22 -6.48 -7.25
CA ALA A 261 18.35 -5.34 -7.59
C ALA A 261 18.78 -4.03 -6.88
N CYS A 262 19.20 -4.09 -5.62
CA CYS A 262 19.72 -2.93 -4.89
C CYS A 262 21.10 -2.50 -5.42
N GLU A 263 21.93 -3.44 -5.85
CA GLU A 263 23.23 -3.16 -6.45
C GLU A 263 23.09 -2.48 -7.82
N ALA A 264 22.20 -2.98 -8.69
CA ALA A 264 21.86 -2.35 -9.96
C ALA A 264 21.27 -0.93 -9.78
N ALA A 265 20.56 -0.68 -8.68
CA ALA A 265 20.05 0.64 -8.31
C ALA A 265 21.10 1.57 -7.64
N GLY A 266 22.34 1.11 -7.41
CA GLY A 266 23.38 1.91 -6.74
C GLY A 266 23.25 2.01 -5.21
N HIS A 267 22.34 1.25 -4.60
CA HIS A 267 22.01 1.29 -3.17
C HIS A 267 22.28 -0.05 -2.47
N ASN A 268 23.31 -0.78 -2.92
CA ASN A 268 23.77 -2.02 -2.28
C ASN A 268 24.03 -1.78 -0.78
N SER A 269 23.52 -2.64 0.08
CA SER A 269 23.65 -2.57 1.55
C SER A 269 23.08 -1.33 2.24
N GLN A 270 22.22 -0.55 1.57
CA GLN A 270 21.66 0.71 2.09
C GLN A 270 20.14 0.65 2.21
N TRP A 271 19.58 1.32 3.21
CA TRP A 271 18.14 1.52 3.34
C TRP A 271 17.52 2.26 2.14
N GLU A 272 18.31 3.11 1.47
CA GLU A 272 17.92 3.88 0.29
C GLU A 272 17.42 3.00 -0.88
N CYS A 273 17.79 1.72 -0.93
CA CYS A 273 17.22 0.77 -1.88
C CYS A 273 15.70 0.60 -1.73
N PHE A 274 15.16 0.72 -0.50
CA PHE A 274 13.75 0.48 -0.19
C PHE A 274 12.98 1.76 0.11
N PHE A 275 13.58 2.70 0.86
CA PHE A 275 12.93 3.94 1.27
C PHE A 275 13.88 5.12 1.26
N PHE A 276 13.34 6.33 1.09
CA PHE A 276 14.13 7.56 1.02
C PHE A 276 15.07 7.74 2.23
N PRO A 277 16.29 8.30 2.01
CA PRO A 277 17.37 8.29 2.98
C PRO A 277 16.98 8.96 4.30
N LEU A 278 17.57 8.51 5.41
CA LEU A 278 17.25 9.02 6.75
C LEU A 278 17.76 10.45 7.02
N ALA A 279 18.74 10.93 6.23
CA ALA A 279 19.34 12.25 6.38
C ALA A 279 19.75 12.85 5.02
N SER A 280 20.01 14.16 5.02
CA SER A 280 20.49 14.90 3.84
C SER A 280 21.77 14.30 3.23
N SER A 281 21.93 14.45 1.91
CA SER A 281 23.15 14.07 1.19
C SER A 281 24.40 14.77 1.75
N ALA A 282 24.28 16.02 2.18
CA ALA A 282 25.35 16.77 2.85
C ALA A 282 25.83 16.06 4.14
N CYS A 283 24.91 15.71 5.05
CA CYS A 283 25.23 14.99 6.27
C CYS A 283 25.83 13.60 6.00
N ARG A 284 25.32 12.89 4.97
CA ARG A 284 25.91 11.61 4.53
C ARG A 284 27.34 11.79 4.00
N HIS A 285 27.60 12.86 3.25
CA HIS A 285 28.92 13.14 2.69
C HIS A 285 29.96 13.43 3.77
N VAL A 286 29.62 14.19 4.82
CA VAL A 286 30.51 14.43 5.98
C VAL A 286 30.90 13.10 6.65
N ILE A 287 29.95 12.19 6.85
CA ILE A 287 30.23 10.86 7.42
C ILE A 287 31.11 10.01 6.48
N GLN A 288 30.83 10.03 5.18
CA GLN A 288 31.64 9.31 4.19
C GLN A 288 33.10 9.79 4.17
N GLN A 289 33.32 11.11 4.20
CA GLN A 289 34.67 11.70 4.29
C GLN A 289 35.37 11.30 5.59
N ALA A 290 34.69 11.39 6.75
CA ALA A 290 35.28 11.04 8.05
C ALA A 290 35.73 9.57 8.09
N LEU A 291 34.89 8.64 7.60
CA LEU A 291 35.19 7.21 7.51
C LEU A 291 36.33 6.89 6.53
N GLN A 292 36.48 7.67 5.44
CA GLN A 292 37.59 7.51 4.49
C GLN A 292 38.93 8.04 5.05
N GLN A 293 38.90 9.09 5.86
CA GLN A 293 40.11 9.76 6.34
C GLN A 293 40.68 9.12 7.62
N ASN A 294 39.84 8.84 8.63
CA ASN A 294 40.28 8.37 9.94
C ASN A 294 39.19 7.52 10.64
N PRO A 295 38.86 6.32 10.14
CA PRO A 295 37.77 5.50 10.69
C PRO A 295 38.02 5.15 12.18
N ASP A 296 39.25 4.79 12.55
CA ASP A 296 39.63 4.42 13.93
C ASP A 296 39.56 5.57 14.94
N LYS A 297 39.40 6.82 14.48
CA LYS A 297 39.26 8.00 15.34
C LYS A 297 37.81 8.38 15.60
N ILE A 298 36.83 7.73 14.96
CA ILE A 298 35.42 7.98 15.22
C ILE A 298 35.07 7.39 16.60
N PRO A 299 34.67 8.20 17.58
CA PRO A 299 34.38 7.69 18.92
C PRO A 299 33.14 6.81 18.89
N HIS A 300 33.29 5.58 19.36
CA HIS A 300 32.20 4.64 19.56
C HIS A 300 31.61 4.81 20.95
N ALA A 301 30.30 5.05 21.03
CA ALA A 301 29.56 4.95 22.28
C ALA A 301 29.22 3.48 22.56
N GLU A 302 29.42 3.03 23.81
CA GLU A 302 29.22 1.64 24.26
C GLU A 302 27.74 1.30 24.46
N ASN A 303 26.93 1.52 23.43
CA ASN A 303 25.53 1.08 23.34
C ASN A 303 24.58 1.63 24.43
N ASP A 304 25.05 2.61 25.21
CA ASP A 304 24.28 3.30 26.24
C ASP A 304 23.85 4.68 25.72
N TYR A 305 22.57 5.00 25.97
CA TYR A 305 22.03 6.35 25.81
C TYR A 305 22.83 7.39 26.60
N ALA A 306 23.26 7.05 27.82
CA ALA A 306 24.01 7.95 28.68
C ALA A 306 25.39 8.31 28.08
N ASP A 307 26.04 7.39 27.35
CA ASP A 307 27.31 7.64 26.68
C ASP A 307 27.12 8.60 25.47
N VAL A 308 26.11 8.35 24.63
CA VAL A 308 25.77 9.28 23.52
C VAL A 308 25.38 10.67 24.03
N ALA A 309 24.73 10.74 25.19
CA ALA A 309 24.36 11.99 25.86
C ALA A 309 25.57 12.76 26.41
N ALA A 310 26.54 12.05 27.00
CA ALA A 310 27.71 12.62 27.65
C ALA A 310 28.83 13.05 26.68
N ARG A 311 28.82 12.57 25.44
CA ARG A 311 29.84 12.91 24.43
C ARG A 311 29.60 14.26 23.78
N ASP A 312 30.62 15.12 23.81
CA ASP A 312 30.65 16.38 23.04
C ASP A 312 31.17 16.22 21.61
N ASP A 313 31.73 15.05 21.27
CA ASP A 313 32.25 14.70 19.94
C ASP A 313 31.27 15.09 18.82
N GLN A 314 31.76 15.71 17.74
CA GLN A 314 30.90 16.07 16.61
C GLN A 314 30.22 14.83 16.04
N ILE A 315 31.01 13.81 15.72
CA ILE A 315 30.55 12.53 15.17
C ILE A 315 30.68 11.50 16.28
N VAL A 316 29.60 10.77 16.58
CA VAL A 316 29.61 9.60 17.47
C VAL A 316 29.04 8.42 16.69
N ALA A 317 29.68 7.26 16.76
CA ALA A 317 29.14 6.02 16.25
C ALA A 317 28.51 5.20 17.38
N VAL A 318 27.35 4.59 17.12
CA VAL A 318 26.70 3.66 18.07
C VAL A 318 26.75 2.25 17.51
N GLY A 319 27.31 1.34 18.32
CA GLY A 319 27.29 -0.09 18.05
C GLY A 319 25.94 -0.75 18.36
N TYR A 320 25.89 -2.07 18.22
CA TYR A 320 24.75 -2.87 18.64
C TYR A 320 24.97 -3.47 20.04
N ALA A 321 24.14 -3.08 21.03
CA ALA A 321 23.86 -3.90 22.21
C ALA A 321 22.49 -3.59 22.88
N ASN A 322 22.36 -4.06 24.12
CA ASN A 322 21.19 -4.50 24.90
C ASN A 322 19.84 -3.72 24.85
N PRO A 323 18.73 -4.38 25.29
CA PRO A 323 17.35 -3.94 25.05
C PRO A 323 16.75 -3.00 26.12
N THR A 324 17.53 -2.20 26.86
CA THR A 324 16.99 -1.16 27.77
C THR A 324 16.15 -0.07 27.05
N ARG A 325 16.27 -0.02 25.71
CA ARG A 325 15.46 0.61 24.64
C ARG A 325 14.12 1.28 25.00
N LEU A 326 13.28 0.71 25.86
CA LEU A 326 11.98 1.29 26.26
C LEU A 326 12.08 2.57 27.12
N SER A 327 13.24 2.96 27.64
CA SER A 327 13.42 4.28 28.28
C SER A 327 13.63 5.39 27.25
N MET A 328 14.46 5.14 26.25
CA MET A 328 14.90 6.11 25.24
C MET A 328 13.76 6.59 24.35
N GLU A 329 12.90 5.66 23.92
CA GLU A 329 11.73 5.96 23.07
C GLU A 329 10.63 6.72 23.83
N ALA A 330 10.51 6.50 25.15
CA ALA A 330 9.54 7.23 25.96
C ALA A 330 9.94 8.70 26.15
N GLY A 331 11.23 8.98 26.43
CA GLY A 331 11.73 10.35 26.61
C GLY A 331 11.64 11.22 25.35
N ALA A 332 11.67 10.62 24.16
CA ALA A 332 11.45 11.37 22.91
C ALA A 332 10.03 11.93 22.80
N ALA A 333 9.00 11.30 23.40
CA ALA A 333 7.65 11.86 23.43
C ALA A 333 7.57 13.15 24.27
N ASP A 334 8.37 13.24 25.34
CA ASP A 334 8.40 14.40 26.25
C ASP A 334 8.88 15.68 25.55
N LEU A 335 9.61 15.56 24.44
CA LEU A 335 9.95 16.71 23.59
C LEU A 335 8.69 17.46 23.11
N TRP A 336 7.61 16.76 22.77
CA TRP A 336 6.34 17.37 22.33
C TRP A 336 5.27 17.44 23.44
N GLY A 337 5.65 17.09 24.69
CA GLY A 337 4.81 17.20 25.88
C GLY A 337 3.59 16.27 25.91
N ASP A 338 2.74 16.48 26.92
CA ASP A 338 1.58 15.61 27.25
C ASP A 338 0.51 15.51 26.15
N ALA A 339 0.57 16.35 25.12
CA ALA A 339 -0.31 16.23 23.96
C ALA A 339 -0.09 14.88 23.21
N SER A 340 1.12 14.33 23.27
CA SER A 340 1.47 13.01 22.73
C SER A 340 0.68 11.84 23.38
N LEU A 341 0.34 11.98 24.67
CA LEU A 341 -0.24 10.92 25.50
C LEU A 341 -1.75 10.71 25.35
N ARG A 342 -2.43 11.63 24.64
CA ARG A 342 -3.90 11.79 24.67
C ARG A 342 -4.65 10.91 23.67
N SER A 343 -3.94 10.08 22.90
CA SER A 343 -4.57 9.12 22.01
C SER A 343 -5.22 7.96 22.80
N PRO A 344 -6.53 7.72 22.68
CA PRO A 344 -7.14 6.50 23.14
C PRO A 344 -6.70 5.36 22.21
N CYS A 345 -5.57 4.73 22.53
CA CYS A 345 -5.08 3.54 21.85
C CYS A 345 -5.96 2.35 22.25
N THR A 346 -7.18 2.28 21.70
CA THR A 346 -8.13 1.20 21.94
C THR A 346 -7.69 -0.04 21.19
N VAL A 347 -6.95 -0.90 21.88
CA VAL A 347 -6.71 -2.27 21.42
C VAL A 347 -7.73 -3.18 22.09
N GLN A 348 -8.44 -4.00 21.30
CA GLN A 348 -9.41 -4.94 21.84
C GLN A 348 -8.76 -6.31 22.10
N LEU A 349 -8.70 -6.71 23.37
CA LEU A 349 -8.22 -7.98 23.92
C LEU A 349 -9.41 -8.90 24.21
N GLY A 350 -9.60 -9.99 23.46
CA GLY A 350 -10.64 -10.99 23.77
C GLY A 350 -12.07 -10.42 23.90
N GLY A 351 -12.34 -9.26 23.29
CA GLY A 351 -13.59 -8.51 23.42
C GLY A 351 -13.58 -7.31 24.38
N LYS A 352 -12.57 -7.15 25.24
CA LYS A 352 -12.41 -6.04 26.20
C LYS A 352 -11.43 -4.98 25.69
N LEU A 353 -11.59 -3.71 26.08
CA LEU A 353 -10.63 -2.66 25.76
C LEU A 353 -9.43 -2.71 26.72
N ALA A 354 -8.22 -2.82 26.17
CA ALA A 354 -6.97 -2.77 26.92
C ALA A 354 -6.58 -1.30 27.21
N THR A 355 -6.20 -0.99 28.44
CA THR A 355 -5.62 0.32 28.79
C THR A 355 -4.12 0.20 28.91
N LEU A 356 -3.39 0.85 28.00
CA LEU A 356 -1.93 0.85 27.96
C LEU A 356 -1.36 1.74 29.09
N THR A 357 -0.23 1.33 29.69
CA THR A 357 0.46 2.18 30.68
C THR A 357 1.00 3.48 30.04
N GLU A 358 1.29 4.52 30.83
CA GLU A 358 1.77 5.80 30.27
C GLU A 358 3.06 5.63 29.45
N ARG A 359 4.06 4.93 29.99
CA ARG A 359 5.32 4.63 29.28
C ARG A 359 5.07 3.94 27.95
N GLN A 360 4.19 2.94 27.95
CA GLN A 360 3.76 2.23 26.75
C GLN A 360 3.10 3.17 25.73
N ARG A 361 2.22 4.08 26.16
CA ARG A 361 1.63 5.10 25.27
C ARG A 361 2.70 6.02 24.66
N LYS A 362 3.68 6.48 25.45
CA LYS A 362 4.82 7.28 24.94
C LYS A 362 5.62 6.51 23.88
N VAL A 363 5.97 5.26 24.17
CA VAL A 363 6.73 4.40 23.24
C VAL A 363 5.95 4.14 21.95
N HIS A 364 4.66 3.78 22.02
CA HIS A 364 3.84 3.58 20.83
C HIS A 364 3.70 4.86 20.00
N TRP A 365 3.42 5.98 20.66
CA TRP A 365 3.33 7.27 19.98
C TRP A 365 4.65 7.62 19.28
N TRP A 366 5.78 7.55 19.99
CA TRP A 366 7.09 7.86 19.40
C TRP A 366 7.41 6.94 18.23
N ARG A 367 7.27 5.62 18.41
CA ARG A 367 7.52 4.65 17.33
C ARG A 367 6.68 4.95 16.12
N ALA A 368 5.39 5.20 16.29
CA ALA A 368 4.51 5.56 15.18
C ALA A 368 4.99 6.80 14.41
N GLN A 369 5.51 7.83 15.07
CA GLN A 369 6.13 8.96 14.38
C GLN A 369 7.47 8.60 13.71
N ALA A 370 8.33 7.83 14.40
CA ALA A 370 9.64 7.46 13.91
C ALA A 370 9.58 6.52 12.69
N VAL A 371 8.79 5.44 12.76
CA VAL A 371 8.62 4.50 11.64
C VAL A 371 7.94 5.16 10.44
N ARG A 372 7.01 6.10 10.67
CA ARG A 372 6.40 6.91 9.60
C ARG A 372 7.43 7.73 8.82
N PHE A 373 8.44 8.28 9.51
CA PHE A 373 9.53 9.02 8.89
C PHE A 373 10.57 8.11 8.22
N ILE A 374 10.97 7.03 8.89
CA ILE A 374 11.93 6.02 8.39
C ILE A 374 11.42 5.35 7.11
N MET A 375 10.11 5.12 7.01
CA MET A 375 9.44 4.47 5.87
C MET A 375 8.60 5.45 5.02
N ARG A 376 8.87 6.76 5.08
CA ARG A 376 7.97 7.80 4.54
C ARG A 376 7.66 7.67 3.05
N TRP A 377 8.68 7.35 2.25
CA TRP A 377 8.58 7.23 0.79
C TRP A 377 9.26 5.97 0.29
N PRO A 378 8.54 5.06 -0.39
CA PRO A 378 9.14 3.97 -1.14
C PRO A 378 10.03 4.50 -2.26
N SER A 379 11.17 3.85 -2.46
CA SER A 379 12.02 4.04 -3.65
C SER A 379 11.28 3.61 -4.93
N ALA A 380 11.84 3.94 -6.10
CA ALA A 380 11.30 3.46 -7.38
C ALA A 380 11.30 1.92 -7.46
N HIS A 381 12.33 1.27 -6.89
CA HIS A 381 12.42 -0.19 -6.78
C HIS A 381 11.31 -0.78 -5.88
N LEU A 382 11.14 -0.26 -4.65
CA LEU A 382 10.10 -0.78 -3.75
C LEU A 382 8.68 -0.47 -4.27
N CYS A 383 8.50 0.66 -4.97
CA CYS A 383 7.28 0.95 -5.72
C CYS A 383 7.01 -0.14 -6.77
N HIS A 384 8.02 -0.53 -7.56
CA HIS A 384 7.88 -1.55 -8.59
C HIS A 384 7.50 -2.92 -7.99
N VAL A 385 8.17 -3.33 -6.91
CA VAL A 385 7.82 -4.55 -6.16
C VAL A 385 6.39 -4.46 -5.58
N THR A 386 5.99 -3.30 -5.07
CA THR A 386 4.61 -3.08 -4.58
C THR A 386 3.58 -3.17 -5.72
N ASN A 387 3.91 -2.67 -6.91
CA ASN A 387 3.07 -2.80 -8.10
C ASN A 387 2.95 -4.27 -8.55
N GLN A 388 4.02 -5.06 -8.52
CA GLN A 388 3.96 -6.50 -8.83
C GLN A 388 3.04 -7.24 -7.87
N GLU A 389 3.16 -6.98 -6.57
CA GLU A 389 2.29 -7.56 -5.55
C GLU A 389 0.82 -7.13 -5.69
N ARG A 390 0.56 -5.84 -5.95
CA ARG A 390 -0.79 -5.34 -6.26
C ARG A 390 -1.33 -5.93 -7.56
N HIS A 391 -0.53 -6.10 -8.60
CA HIS A 391 -0.97 -6.69 -9.87
C HIS A 391 -1.34 -8.17 -9.69
N ARG A 392 -0.48 -8.93 -9.00
CA ARG A 392 -0.73 -10.33 -8.64
C ARG A 392 -2.00 -10.50 -7.81
N ALA A 393 -2.21 -9.67 -6.80
CA ALA A 393 -3.34 -9.80 -5.87
C ALA A 393 -4.65 -9.23 -6.44
N PHE A 394 -4.60 -8.02 -7.01
CA PHE A 394 -5.79 -7.23 -7.35
C PHE A 394 -5.98 -7.02 -8.85
N GLY A 395 -5.02 -7.41 -9.70
CA GLY A 395 -5.05 -7.16 -11.14
C GLY A 395 -6.31 -7.70 -11.82
N THR A 396 -6.65 -8.97 -11.59
CA THR A 396 -7.86 -9.59 -12.17
C THR A 396 -9.15 -8.93 -11.67
N VAL A 397 -9.22 -8.52 -10.40
CA VAL A 397 -10.39 -7.81 -9.85
C VAL A 397 -10.52 -6.43 -10.50
N SER A 398 -9.41 -5.71 -10.61
CA SER A 398 -9.32 -4.37 -11.21
C SER A 398 -9.67 -4.40 -12.70
N ALA A 399 -9.13 -5.38 -13.44
CA ALA A 399 -9.41 -5.56 -14.85
C ALA A 399 -10.89 -5.89 -15.11
N ASN A 400 -11.49 -6.75 -14.29
CA ASN A 400 -12.93 -7.04 -14.36
C ASN A 400 -13.80 -5.81 -14.06
N HIS A 401 -13.40 -4.96 -13.11
CA HIS A 401 -14.13 -3.72 -12.81
C HIS A 401 -14.02 -2.71 -13.96
N VAL A 402 -12.82 -2.50 -14.51
CA VAL A 402 -12.61 -1.61 -15.67
C VAL A 402 -13.32 -2.15 -16.92
N ALA A 403 -13.24 -3.45 -17.20
CA ALA A 403 -13.92 -4.05 -18.35
C ALA A 403 -15.44 -3.89 -18.28
N ARG A 404 -16.06 -4.14 -17.11
CA ARG A 404 -17.50 -3.90 -16.90
C ARG A 404 -17.87 -2.42 -17.03
N PHE A 405 -17.03 -1.52 -16.54
CA PHE A 405 -17.25 -0.08 -16.71
C PHE A 405 -17.19 0.34 -18.19
N LEU A 406 -16.20 -0.12 -18.94
CA LEU A 406 -16.09 0.15 -20.38
C LEU A 406 -17.29 -0.44 -21.15
N GLN A 407 -17.76 -1.63 -20.76
CA GLN A 407 -18.98 -2.23 -21.32
C GLN A 407 -20.22 -1.36 -21.06
N THR A 408 -20.49 -0.96 -19.81
CA THR A 408 -21.69 -0.16 -19.50
C THR A 408 -21.65 1.24 -20.13
N GLN A 409 -20.46 1.83 -20.30
CA GLN A 409 -20.28 3.05 -21.09
C GLN A 409 -20.61 2.83 -22.57
N SER A 410 -20.10 1.75 -23.18
CA SER A 410 -20.39 1.38 -24.57
C SER A 410 -21.89 1.14 -24.80
N GLU A 411 -22.54 0.40 -23.91
CA GLU A 411 -23.99 0.15 -23.93
C GLU A 411 -24.77 1.47 -23.82
N SER A 412 -24.39 2.35 -22.90
CA SER A 412 -25.02 3.68 -22.72
C SER A 412 -24.88 4.57 -23.95
N LEU A 413 -23.69 4.63 -24.56
CA LEU A 413 -23.44 5.37 -25.80
C LEU A 413 -24.24 4.79 -26.98
N SER A 414 -24.35 3.47 -27.08
CA SER A 414 -25.15 2.81 -28.12
C SER A 414 -26.65 3.12 -27.99
N ALA A 415 -27.18 3.11 -26.75
CA ALA A 415 -28.55 3.47 -26.45
C ALA A 415 -28.84 4.94 -26.77
N LEU A 416 -27.90 5.84 -26.45
CA LEU A 416 -28.00 7.26 -26.81
C LEU A 416 -28.00 7.47 -28.33
N SER A 417 -27.11 6.78 -29.05
CA SER A 417 -27.04 6.82 -30.52
C SER A 417 -28.34 6.33 -31.17
N HIS A 418 -28.92 5.23 -30.68
CA HIS A 418 -30.22 4.73 -31.13
C HIS A 418 -31.37 5.73 -30.84
N SER A 419 -31.39 6.34 -29.66
CA SER A 419 -32.38 7.36 -29.28
C SER A 419 -32.31 8.60 -30.18
N ILE A 420 -31.09 9.11 -30.42
CA ILE A 420 -30.85 10.23 -31.35
C ILE A 420 -31.29 9.85 -32.77
N SER A 421 -30.92 8.67 -33.27
CA SER A 421 -31.32 8.17 -34.58
C SER A 421 -32.85 8.05 -34.73
N ALA A 422 -33.53 7.56 -33.69
CA ALA A 422 -34.99 7.47 -33.65
C ALA A 422 -35.66 8.85 -33.63
N SER A 423 -35.14 9.81 -32.85
CA SER A 423 -35.67 11.18 -32.80
C SER A 423 -35.47 11.94 -34.11
N LEU A 424 -34.34 11.74 -34.80
CA LEU A 424 -34.08 12.26 -36.15
C LEU A 424 -35.01 11.59 -37.16
N GLY A 425 -35.19 10.27 -37.11
CA GLY A 425 -36.13 9.53 -37.96
C GLY A 425 -37.57 10.03 -37.80
N ALA A 426 -38.05 10.18 -36.57
CA ALA A 426 -39.38 10.72 -36.26
C ALA A 426 -39.53 12.19 -36.72
N SER A 427 -38.51 13.02 -36.52
CA SER A 427 -38.51 14.41 -37.01
C SER A 427 -38.55 14.49 -38.54
N THR A 428 -37.85 13.59 -39.22
CA THR A 428 -37.82 13.51 -40.69
C THR A 428 -39.17 13.02 -41.22
N ALA A 429 -39.76 12.00 -40.59
CA ALA A 429 -41.10 11.52 -40.92
C ALA A 429 -42.19 12.59 -40.70
N ALA A 430 -42.10 13.37 -39.61
CA ALA A 430 -43.01 14.49 -39.35
C ALA A 430 -42.83 15.64 -40.35
N ALA A 431 -41.60 15.94 -40.78
CA ALA A 431 -41.32 16.93 -41.82
C ALA A 431 -41.86 16.48 -43.19
N ILE A 432 -41.75 15.20 -43.53
CA ILE A 432 -42.33 14.62 -44.75
C ILE A 432 -43.87 14.62 -44.69
N ALA A 433 -44.46 14.27 -43.54
CA ALA A 433 -45.91 14.25 -43.37
C ALA A 433 -46.57 15.64 -43.34
N SER A 434 -45.83 16.69 -42.99
CA SER A 434 -46.31 18.08 -43.03
C SER A 434 -46.08 18.77 -44.38
N ALA A 435 -45.28 18.19 -45.27
CA ALA A 435 -45.07 18.67 -46.64
C ALA A 435 -46.23 18.26 -47.57
N THR A 436 -47.35 18.98 -47.50
CA THR A 436 -48.36 18.94 -48.59
C THR A 436 -47.92 19.85 -49.77
N PRO A 437 -48.24 19.49 -51.02
CA PRO A 437 -47.61 20.10 -52.19
C PRO A 437 -48.25 21.44 -52.59
N ALA A 438 -47.84 22.53 -51.94
CA ALA A 438 -48.15 23.89 -52.37
C ALA A 438 -46.97 24.86 -52.11
N GLY A 439 -46.27 25.20 -53.19
CA GLY A 439 -45.07 26.05 -53.29
C GLY A 439 -44.69 26.97 -52.13
N ALA A 440 -43.64 26.59 -51.39
CA ALA A 440 -42.77 27.51 -50.65
C ALA A 440 -41.34 26.91 -50.54
N ASN A 441 -40.33 27.77 -50.66
CA ASN A 441 -38.88 27.45 -50.75
C ASN A 441 -38.39 26.19 -50.01
N SER A 442 -38.17 25.10 -50.75
CA SER A 442 -37.63 23.83 -50.27
C SER A 442 -36.21 23.93 -49.69
N THR A 443 -35.44 24.94 -50.11
CA THR A 443 -34.08 25.20 -49.62
C THR A 443 -34.04 25.51 -48.13
N ALA A 444 -34.91 26.38 -47.62
CA ALA A 444 -34.89 26.80 -46.21
C ALA A 444 -35.18 25.65 -45.24
N ALA A 445 -36.14 24.77 -45.60
CA ALA A 445 -36.45 23.58 -44.80
C ALA A 445 -35.31 22.55 -44.82
N ALA A 446 -34.67 22.34 -45.99
CA ALA A 446 -33.49 21.49 -46.10
C ALA A 446 -32.32 22.04 -45.26
N THR A 447 -31.99 23.33 -45.35
CA THR A 447 -30.93 23.95 -44.55
C THR A 447 -31.22 23.89 -43.04
N ALA A 448 -32.48 24.03 -42.62
CA ALA A 448 -32.87 23.85 -41.21
C ALA A 448 -32.71 22.39 -40.73
N CYS A 449 -32.95 21.41 -41.59
CA CYS A 449 -32.70 20.00 -41.30
C CYS A 449 -31.21 19.68 -41.23
N GLU A 450 -30.41 20.19 -42.18
CA GLU A 450 -28.95 20.07 -42.21
C GLU A 450 -28.31 20.70 -40.97
N ALA A 451 -28.75 21.90 -40.57
CA ALA A 451 -28.26 22.58 -39.37
C ALA A 451 -28.59 21.82 -38.07
N ARG A 452 -29.76 21.15 -38.00
CA ARG A 452 -30.09 20.26 -36.87
C ARG A 452 -29.26 18.98 -36.89
N ARG A 453 -28.99 18.41 -38.06
CA ARG A 453 -28.12 17.24 -38.25
C ARG A 453 -26.67 17.55 -37.82
N GLN A 454 -26.13 18.69 -38.25
CA GLN A 454 -24.80 19.15 -37.84
C GLN A 454 -24.74 19.38 -36.33
N LYS A 455 -25.71 20.11 -35.76
CA LYS A 455 -25.77 20.34 -34.30
C LYS A 455 -25.86 19.04 -33.49
N ALA A 456 -26.60 18.04 -33.98
CA ALA A 456 -26.64 16.72 -33.34
C ALA A 456 -25.29 15.97 -33.47
N SER A 457 -24.61 16.07 -34.61
CA SER A 457 -23.26 15.53 -34.82
C SER A 457 -22.23 16.19 -33.92
N ASP A 458 -22.27 17.51 -33.78
CA ASP A 458 -21.37 18.29 -32.91
C ASP A 458 -21.61 17.95 -31.43
N GLN A 459 -22.87 17.75 -31.02
CA GLN A 459 -23.22 17.26 -29.69
C GLN A 459 -22.72 15.83 -29.45
N LEU A 460 -22.79 14.94 -30.45
CA LEU A 460 -22.28 13.57 -30.36
C LEU A 460 -20.74 13.57 -30.23
N ALA A 461 -20.05 14.43 -30.99
CA ALA A 461 -18.60 14.59 -30.94
C ALA A 461 -18.13 15.20 -29.61
N ALA A 462 -18.86 16.19 -29.07
CA ALA A 462 -18.60 16.76 -27.75
C ALA A 462 -18.82 15.73 -26.63
N LEU A 463 -19.88 14.91 -26.72
CA LEU A 463 -20.12 13.81 -25.78
C LEU A 463 -19.03 12.75 -25.84
N ALA A 464 -18.69 12.25 -27.04
CA ALA A 464 -17.61 11.26 -27.20
C ALA A 464 -16.25 11.80 -26.71
N SER A 465 -15.97 13.09 -26.96
CA SER A 465 -14.78 13.75 -26.42
C SER A 465 -14.83 13.86 -24.89
N SER A 466 -15.99 14.13 -24.29
CA SER A 466 -16.16 14.17 -22.82
C SER A 466 -16.02 12.78 -22.16
N THR A 467 -16.41 11.71 -22.85
CA THR A 467 -16.23 10.33 -22.36
C THR A 467 -14.77 9.88 -22.47
N LEU A 468 -14.05 10.33 -23.51
CA LEU A 468 -12.61 10.08 -23.67
C LEU A 468 -11.73 10.99 -22.79
N SER A 469 -12.20 12.20 -22.44
CA SER A 469 -11.46 13.15 -21.60
C SER A 469 -11.52 12.84 -20.11
N PHE A 470 -12.17 11.76 -19.66
CA PHE A 470 -12.17 11.43 -18.22
C PHE A 470 -10.79 11.04 -17.66
N GLN A 471 -9.75 10.92 -18.51
CA GLN A 471 -8.36 10.91 -18.04
C GLN A 471 -7.89 12.26 -17.44
N SER A 472 -8.57 13.39 -17.70
CA SER A 472 -8.35 14.65 -16.96
C SER A 472 -9.33 14.85 -15.79
N ASP A 473 -10.51 14.20 -15.79
CA ASP A 473 -11.56 14.42 -14.78
C ASP A 473 -11.71 13.29 -13.76
N ALA A 474 -10.95 12.19 -13.91
CA ALA A 474 -10.54 11.36 -12.77
C ALA A 474 -9.75 12.17 -11.72
N SER A 475 -9.26 13.36 -12.09
CA SER A 475 -8.70 14.38 -11.18
C SER A 475 -9.77 15.24 -10.48
N GLY A 476 -11.07 15.06 -10.75
CA GLY A 476 -12.13 15.71 -9.99
C GLY A 476 -13.47 15.90 -10.69
N SER A 477 -14.37 14.92 -10.61
CA SER A 477 -15.79 15.16 -10.32
C SER A 477 -16.56 13.87 -9.98
N GLY A 478 -17.29 13.87 -8.87
CA GLY A 478 -18.18 12.76 -8.50
C GLY A 478 -19.58 12.92 -9.13
N ALA A 479 -20.05 11.89 -9.83
CA ALA A 479 -21.39 11.83 -10.40
C ALA A 479 -22.36 10.98 -9.54
N ARG A 480 -22.86 11.61 -8.46
CA ARG A 480 -24.18 11.40 -7.83
C ARG A 480 -24.78 9.97 -7.82
N GLY A 481 -24.43 9.20 -6.78
CA GLY A 481 -25.37 8.27 -6.13
C GLY A 481 -25.94 8.95 -4.88
N ASN A 482 -27.27 9.01 -4.74
CA ASN A 482 -27.92 9.79 -3.67
C ASN A 482 -28.07 8.92 -2.40
N GLY A 483 -27.30 9.19 -1.33
CA GLY A 483 -27.38 8.40 -0.10
C GLY A 483 -26.28 8.69 0.93
N ASP A 484 -26.59 9.60 1.86
CA ASP A 484 -25.86 9.94 3.09
C ASP A 484 -24.53 10.72 2.99
N THR A 485 -24.30 11.56 4.01
CA THR A 485 -23.41 12.74 3.92
C THR A 485 -22.28 12.75 4.94
N GLY A 486 -21.04 13.07 4.50
CA GLY A 486 -19.90 13.24 5.41
C GLY A 486 -18.59 13.70 4.75
N ASN A 487 -18.50 14.97 4.37
CA ASN A 487 -17.30 15.76 4.06
C ASN A 487 -16.05 15.04 3.47
N ASP A 488 -15.93 15.04 2.14
CA ASP A 488 -14.64 14.98 1.43
C ASP A 488 -14.44 16.28 0.63
N ALA A 489 -13.77 17.27 1.24
CA ALA A 489 -13.54 18.59 0.62
C ALA A 489 -12.22 19.27 1.04
N GLY A 490 -11.13 18.51 1.17
CA GLY A 490 -9.81 19.03 1.57
C GLY A 490 -8.68 18.56 0.66
N TRP A 491 -8.32 19.37 -0.35
CA TRP A 491 -7.24 19.07 -1.31
C TRP A 491 -5.90 18.78 -0.63
N SER A 492 -5.48 17.51 -0.69
CA SER A 492 -4.06 17.15 -0.63
C SER A 492 -3.49 17.09 -2.05
N VAL A 493 -2.20 17.37 -2.21
CA VAL A 493 -1.56 17.45 -3.54
C VAL A 493 -1.49 16.06 -4.17
N GLY A 494 -2.39 15.75 -5.10
CA GLY A 494 -2.19 14.81 -6.22
C GLY A 494 -1.90 13.33 -5.93
N VAL A 495 -1.86 12.88 -4.67
CA VAL A 495 -1.59 11.45 -4.37
C VAL A 495 -2.88 10.63 -4.51
N HIS A 496 -3.22 10.23 -5.74
CA HIS A 496 -4.20 9.18 -5.97
C HIS A 496 -3.74 7.89 -5.26
N GLU A 497 -4.52 7.40 -4.28
CA GLU A 497 -4.27 6.12 -3.63
C GLU A 497 -4.64 4.99 -4.60
N PRO A 498 -3.70 4.08 -4.97
CA PRO A 498 -3.99 3.04 -5.93
C PRO A 498 -5.09 2.09 -5.45
N TYR A 499 -5.95 1.71 -6.37
CA TYR A 499 -7.10 0.86 -6.10
C TYR A 499 -6.70 -0.47 -5.45
N MET A 500 -7.47 -0.82 -4.42
CA MET A 500 -7.53 -2.16 -3.83
C MET A 500 -9.01 -2.51 -3.62
N PRO A 501 -9.40 -3.80 -3.59
CA PRO A 501 -10.76 -4.18 -3.20
C PRO A 501 -11.07 -3.67 -1.80
N ARG A 502 -12.23 -3.03 -1.60
CA ARG A 502 -12.70 -2.52 -0.29
C ARG A 502 -14.16 -2.95 -0.05
N PRO A 503 -14.58 -3.15 1.21
CA PRO A 503 -13.76 -3.08 2.42
C PRO A 503 -12.86 -4.32 2.59
N ILE A 504 -11.65 -4.12 3.10
CA ILE A 504 -10.61 -5.16 3.26
C ILE A 504 -9.93 -5.12 4.63
N VAL A 505 -9.73 -6.30 5.23
CA VAL A 505 -9.00 -6.47 6.49
C VAL A 505 -7.53 -6.72 6.25
N SER A 506 -6.64 -5.94 6.86
CA SER A 506 -5.25 -6.32 7.07
C SER A 506 -5.18 -7.33 8.22
N LEU A 507 -4.93 -8.59 7.89
CA LEU A 507 -4.72 -9.67 8.84
C LEU A 507 -3.23 -10.02 8.94
N HIS A 508 -2.71 -10.20 10.15
CA HIS A 508 -1.38 -10.77 10.36
C HIS A 508 -1.39 -11.91 11.39
N VAL A 509 -1.05 -13.11 10.92
CA VAL A 509 -0.95 -14.33 11.72
C VAL A 509 0.51 -14.75 11.84
N ARG A 510 1.10 -14.53 13.01
CA ARG A 510 2.47 -14.97 13.36
C ARG A 510 2.41 -16.40 13.92
N GLY A 511 3.31 -17.26 13.45
CA GLY A 511 3.57 -18.62 13.92
C GLY A 511 5.08 -18.87 14.14
N THR A 512 5.53 -20.05 13.71
CA THR A 512 6.94 -20.51 13.66
C THR A 512 7.73 -20.35 14.97
N ASP A 513 8.81 -19.56 14.96
CA ASP A 513 9.81 -19.41 16.02
C ASP A 513 9.30 -18.67 17.26
N LYS A 514 8.21 -17.91 17.14
CA LYS A 514 7.76 -16.98 18.18
C LYS A 514 6.99 -17.60 19.32
N PHE A 515 6.77 -18.91 19.35
CA PHE A 515 6.15 -19.60 20.49
C PHE A 515 6.90 -19.39 21.82
N ALA A 516 8.21 -19.08 21.76
CA ALA A 516 9.04 -18.80 22.93
C ALA A 516 8.96 -17.32 23.39
N GLU A 517 8.37 -16.44 22.59
CA GLU A 517 8.23 -15.00 22.85
C GLU A 517 6.76 -14.57 23.05
N MET A 518 5.81 -15.31 22.48
CA MET A 518 4.38 -14.97 22.49
C MET A 518 3.48 -16.20 22.30
N GLY A 519 2.27 -16.14 22.87
CA GLY A 519 1.18 -17.05 22.55
C GLY A 519 0.82 -16.99 21.06
N LEU A 520 0.91 -18.13 20.38
CA LEU A 520 0.55 -18.26 18.97
C LEU A 520 -0.96 -18.50 18.83
N SER A 521 -1.63 -17.70 18.01
CA SER A 521 -3.05 -17.85 17.66
C SER A 521 -3.20 -18.37 16.22
N SER A 522 -4.09 -19.35 16.01
CA SER A 522 -4.36 -19.93 14.68
C SER A 522 -5.03 -18.92 13.74
N LEU A 523 -5.08 -19.23 12.44
CA LEU A 523 -5.88 -18.45 11.48
C LEU A 523 -7.35 -18.39 11.93
N ASP A 524 -7.91 -19.49 12.44
CA ASP A 524 -9.31 -19.57 12.89
C ASP A 524 -9.64 -18.60 14.02
N SER A 525 -8.72 -18.38 14.98
CA SER A 525 -8.88 -17.37 16.03
C SER A 525 -9.10 -15.98 15.42
N HIS A 526 -8.22 -15.62 14.47
CA HIS A 526 -8.30 -14.33 13.81
C HIS A 526 -9.52 -14.23 12.87
N VAL A 527 -9.92 -15.32 12.19
CA VAL A 527 -11.15 -15.36 11.37
C VAL A 527 -12.41 -15.23 12.23
N PHE A 528 -12.43 -15.83 13.43
CA PHE A 528 -13.50 -15.59 14.41
C PHE A 528 -13.58 -14.12 14.80
N HIS A 529 -12.44 -13.47 15.05
CA HIS A 529 -12.39 -12.02 15.29
C HIS A 529 -12.92 -11.20 14.09
N MET A 530 -12.48 -11.48 12.86
CA MET A 530 -12.99 -10.83 11.64
C MET A 530 -14.49 -11.03 11.44
N THR A 531 -15.00 -12.23 11.72
CA THR A 531 -16.42 -12.58 11.61
C THR A 531 -17.30 -11.77 12.57
N ARG A 532 -16.76 -11.38 13.74
CA ARG A 532 -17.44 -10.47 14.68
C ARG A 532 -17.44 -9.01 14.24
N ILE A 533 -16.52 -8.59 13.35
CA ILE A 533 -16.49 -7.23 12.78
C ILE A 533 -17.48 -7.12 11.61
N ARG A 534 -17.66 -8.21 10.83
CA ARG A 534 -18.50 -8.27 9.62
C ARG A 534 -19.91 -7.63 9.73
N PRO A 535 -20.68 -7.75 10.84
CA PRO A 535 -21.98 -7.08 10.98
C PRO A 535 -21.91 -5.55 10.96
N HIS A 536 -20.76 -4.97 11.26
CA HIS A 536 -20.53 -3.52 11.30
C HIS A 536 -19.87 -2.98 10.02
N ALA A 537 -19.49 -3.85 9.09
CA ALA A 537 -18.86 -3.52 7.82
C ALA A 537 -19.56 -4.29 6.69
N LEU A 538 -20.60 -3.68 6.11
CA LEU A 538 -21.37 -4.29 5.02
C LEU A 538 -20.45 -4.69 3.86
N HIS A 539 -20.72 -5.86 3.27
CA HIS A 539 -19.92 -6.47 2.19
C HIS A 539 -18.45 -6.79 2.53
N LEU A 540 -18.05 -6.77 3.81
CA LEU A 540 -16.72 -7.23 4.21
C LEU A 540 -16.54 -8.72 3.87
N GLN A 541 -15.60 -8.96 2.97
CA GLN A 541 -15.23 -10.28 2.45
C GLN A 541 -13.74 -10.39 2.10
N HIS A 542 -13.04 -9.28 1.88
CA HIS A 542 -11.64 -9.26 1.44
C HIS A 542 -10.68 -9.25 2.63
N VAL A 543 -9.58 -10.00 2.52
CA VAL A 543 -8.53 -10.08 3.54
C VAL A 543 -7.16 -9.97 2.87
N TRP A 544 -6.31 -9.05 3.32
CA TRP A 544 -4.87 -9.06 3.04
C TRP A 544 -4.15 -9.80 4.17
N LEU A 545 -3.74 -11.03 3.91
CA LEU A 545 -3.08 -11.92 4.88
C LEU A 545 -1.56 -11.79 4.79
N ASN A 546 -0.97 -11.27 5.86
CA ASN A 546 0.45 -11.40 6.16
C ASN A 546 0.67 -12.65 7.02
N THR A 547 1.52 -13.56 6.56
CA THR A 547 1.99 -14.70 7.36
C THR A 547 3.30 -15.23 6.79
N GLU A 548 4.15 -15.78 7.64
CA GLU A 548 5.38 -16.49 7.27
C GLU A 548 5.16 -17.98 6.99
N THR A 549 4.06 -18.60 7.44
CA THR A 549 3.85 -20.05 7.29
C THR A 549 3.08 -20.40 6.02
N GLN A 550 3.45 -21.51 5.39
CA GLN A 550 2.65 -22.10 4.31
C GLN A 550 1.34 -22.70 4.86
N ALA A 551 1.36 -23.22 6.10
CA ALA A 551 0.18 -23.80 6.74
C ALA A 551 -1.00 -22.81 6.84
N ASN A 552 -0.75 -21.55 7.22
CA ASN A 552 -1.79 -20.52 7.25
C ASN A 552 -2.33 -20.19 5.84
N ILE A 553 -1.50 -20.25 4.79
CA ILE A 553 -1.94 -20.07 3.40
C ILE A 553 -2.85 -21.22 2.98
N ASP A 554 -2.47 -22.47 3.28
CA ASP A 554 -3.29 -23.63 2.95
C ASP A 554 -4.62 -23.64 3.72
N GLN A 555 -4.61 -23.23 4.99
CA GLN A 555 -5.82 -23.12 5.80
C GLN A 555 -6.83 -22.09 5.28
N THR A 556 -6.43 -21.09 4.47
CA THR A 556 -7.39 -20.14 3.86
C THR A 556 -8.49 -20.83 3.03
N LYS A 557 -8.21 -22.03 2.49
CA LYS A 557 -9.16 -22.85 1.72
C LYS A 557 -10.34 -23.36 2.55
N GLU A 558 -10.18 -23.45 3.87
CA GLU A 558 -11.23 -23.85 4.83
C GLU A 558 -12.22 -22.71 5.11
N HIS A 559 -11.91 -21.49 4.66
CA HIS A 559 -12.67 -20.26 4.93
C HIS A 559 -13.26 -19.62 3.65
N PRO A 560 -14.05 -20.35 2.83
CA PRO A 560 -14.48 -19.91 1.49
C PRO A 560 -15.44 -18.71 1.47
N SER A 561 -15.93 -18.26 2.62
CA SER A 561 -16.73 -17.03 2.74
C SER A 561 -15.90 -15.73 2.76
N TRP A 562 -14.57 -15.87 2.65
CA TRP A 562 -13.56 -14.81 2.62
C TRP A 562 -12.67 -14.94 1.38
N SER A 563 -12.31 -13.82 0.77
CA SER A 563 -11.34 -13.73 -0.32
C SER A 563 -9.98 -13.30 0.23
N PHE A 564 -9.08 -14.27 0.41
CA PHE A 564 -7.72 -14.01 0.88
C PHE A 564 -6.79 -13.62 -0.26
N PHE A 565 -6.12 -12.48 -0.08
CA PHE A 565 -4.98 -12.02 -0.85
C PHE A 565 -3.75 -12.09 0.05
N TYR A 566 -2.59 -12.43 -0.52
CA TYR A 566 -1.33 -12.53 0.22
C TYR A 566 -0.16 -12.33 -0.75
N SER A 567 0.98 -11.93 -0.22
CA SER A 567 2.16 -11.66 -1.03
C SER A 567 2.76 -12.91 -1.68
N SER A 568 3.54 -12.74 -2.75
CA SER A 568 4.26 -13.80 -3.48
C SER A 568 5.37 -14.48 -2.68
N ASN A 569 5.78 -13.86 -1.57
CA ASN A 569 6.94 -14.22 -0.78
C ASN A 569 6.99 -15.71 -0.39
N ALA A 570 8.21 -16.28 -0.36
CA ALA A 570 8.44 -17.62 0.15
C ALA A 570 7.91 -17.76 1.59
N ARG A 571 7.38 -18.93 1.93
CA ARG A 571 6.79 -19.25 3.23
C ARG A 571 7.51 -20.44 3.85
N GLN A 572 7.63 -20.47 5.17
CA GLN A 572 8.15 -21.62 5.88
C GLN A 572 7.16 -22.78 5.74
N GLY A 573 7.57 -23.81 4.98
CA GLY A 573 6.90 -25.10 4.91
C GLY A 573 7.29 -26.02 6.08
N ALA A 574 6.50 -27.06 6.33
CA ALA A 574 6.66 -27.97 7.48
C ALA A 574 8.03 -28.70 7.54
N ALA A 575 8.72 -28.86 6.40
CA ALA A 575 10.04 -29.48 6.31
C ALA A 575 11.21 -28.47 6.24
N GLY A 576 10.93 -27.16 6.20
CA GLY A 576 11.93 -26.11 6.01
C GLY A 576 12.51 -25.59 7.33
N SER A 577 13.84 -25.52 7.43
CA SER A 577 14.49 -24.84 8.55
C SER A 577 14.26 -23.33 8.51
N LEU A 578 14.19 -22.67 9.68
CA LEU A 578 14.04 -21.21 9.77
C LEU A 578 15.12 -20.48 8.97
N ARG A 579 16.37 -20.95 9.05
CA ARG A 579 17.51 -20.38 8.32
C ARG A 579 17.43 -20.54 6.81
N GLN A 580 16.67 -21.53 6.31
CA GLN A 580 16.37 -21.64 4.88
C GLN A 580 15.30 -20.62 4.49
N TYR A 581 14.20 -20.58 5.24
CA TYR A 581 13.15 -19.58 5.07
C TYR A 581 13.68 -18.13 5.08
N GLU A 582 14.55 -17.77 6.02
CA GLU A 582 15.15 -16.43 6.12
C GLU A 582 16.06 -16.05 4.94
N ARG A 583 16.57 -17.03 4.18
CA ARG A 583 17.33 -16.81 2.93
C ARG A 583 16.43 -16.69 1.72
N ASP A 584 15.35 -17.47 1.69
CA ASP A 584 14.41 -17.53 0.56
C ASP A 584 13.35 -16.41 0.62
N GLN A 585 13.24 -15.70 1.75
CA GLN A 585 12.31 -14.58 1.95
C GLN A 585 12.86 -13.27 1.36
N SER A 586 12.17 -12.73 0.34
CA SER A 586 12.44 -11.38 -0.15
C SER A 586 12.04 -10.33 0.90
N VAL A 587 13.00 -9.47 1.22
CA VAL A 587 12.81 -8.32 2.11
C VAL A 587 12.00 -7.23 1.40
N ALA A 588 12.21 -7.05 0.09
CA ALA A 588 11.45 -6.13 -0.74
C ALA A 588 9.95 -6.47 -0.72
N VAL A 589 9.61 -7.73 -1.00
CA VAL A 589 8.22 -8.23 -0.96
C VAL A 589 7.63 -8.14 0.45
N SER A 590 8.43 -8.36 1.50
CA SER A 590 7.97 -8.18 2.89
C SER A 590 7.55 -6.74 3.18
N LEU A 591 8.37 -5.78 2.76
CA LEU A 591 8.12 -4.35 2.94
C LEU A 591 6.91 -3.89 2.09
N ALA A 592 6.81 -4.33 0.84
CA ALA A 592 5.64 -4.12 -0.02
C ALA A 592 4.35 -4.67 0.62
N SER A 593 4.42 -5.86 1.23
CA SER A 593 3.30 -6.50 1.93
C SER A 593 2.80 -5.68 3.13
N VAL A 594 3.70 -4.99 3.85
CA VAL A 594 3.34 -4.02 4.90
C VAL A 594 2.75 -2.74 4.32
N LEU A 595 3.30 -2.22 3.22
CA LEU A 595 2.77 -1.02 2.57
C LEU A 595 1.33 -1.22 2.07
N ILE A 596 0.99 -2.40 1.55
CA ILE A 596 -0.39 -2.77 1.19
C ILE A 596 -1.25 -2.94 2.45
N ALA A 597 -0.73 -3.60 3.49
CA ALA A 597 -1.46 -3.81 4.74
C ALA A 597 -1.93 -2.50 5.40
N VAL A 598 -1.06 -1.48 5.48
CA VAL A 598 -1.38 -0.19 6.13
C VAL A 598 -2.32 0.71 5.31
N GLN A 599 -2.73 0.28 4.12
CA GLN A 599 -3.77 0.90 3.28
C GLN A 599 -5.15 0.26 3.50
N CYS A 600 -5.25 -0.90 4.17
CA CYS A 600 -6.51 -1.60 4.45
C CYS A 600 -7.46 -0.80 5.37
N ASP A 601 -8.73 -1.22 5.42
CA ASP A 601 -9.78 -0.54 6.17
C ASP A 601 -9.81 -0.94 7.65
N LEU A 602 -9.49 -2.20 7.94
CA LEU A 602 -9.62 -2.84 9.25
C LEU A 602 -8.35 -3.62 9.58
N PHE A 603 -8.04 -3.81 10.86
CA PHE A 603 -6.76 -4.39 11.31
C PHE A 603 -6.93 -5.46 12.39
N VAL A 604 -6.39 -6.65 12.13
CA VAL A 604 -6.43 -7.82 13.02
C VAL A 604 -5.05 -8.48 13.06
N GLY A 605 -4.55 -8.83 14.25
CA GLY A 605 -3.30 -9.59 14.37
C GLY A 605 -2.68 -9.61 15.77
N SER A 606 -1.52 -10.24 15.91
CA SER A 606 -0.93 -10.54 17.22
C SER A 606 0.11 -9.49 17.64
N LEU A 607 -0.21 -8.56 18.55
CA LEU A 607 0.67 -7.43 18.95
C LEU A 607 1.95 -7.82 19.70
N GLY A 608 2.11 -9.06 20.17
CA GLY A 608 3.41 -9.57 20.63
C GLY A 608 4.49 -9.54 19.53
N SER A 609 4.08 -9.61 18.25
CA SER A 609 4.99 -9.53 17.11
C SER A 609 5.38 -8.09 16.77
N ASN A 610 6.68 -7.85 16.60
CA ASN A 610 7.21 -6.58 16.06
C ASN A 610 6.61 -6.21 14.69
N TRP A 611 6.18 -7.20 13.88
CA TRP A 611 5.56 -6.92 12.59
C TRP A 611 4.15 -6.35 12.73
N SER A 612 3.35 -6.90 13.66
CA SER A 612 2.04 -6.36 14.03
C SER A 612 2.16 -4.96 14.64
N ARG A 613 3.13 -4.77 15.55
CA ARG A 613 3.45 -3.46 16.14
C ARG A 613 3.73 -2.43 15.04
N LEU A 614 4.60 -2.75 14.07
CA LEU A 614 4.94 -1.87 12.95
C LEU A 614 3.71 -1.50 12.10
N MET A 615 2.85 -2.45 11.76
CA MET A 615 1.59 -2.16 11.04
C MET A 615 0.64 -1.28 11.86
N ASN A 616 0.51 -1.54 13.16
CA ASN A 616 -0.31 -0.74 14.07
C ASN A 616 0.22 0.69 14.28
N GLU A 617 1.54 0.87 14.25
CA GLU A 617 2.24 2.16 14.33
C GLU A 617 2.08 2.97 13.03
N LEU A 618 2.30 2.33 11.87
CA LEU A 618 2.13 2.96 10.56
C LEU A 618 0.68 3.36 10.26
N ARG A 619 -0.31 2.49 10.50
CA ARG A 619 -1.74 2.83 10.27
C ARG A 619 -2.17 4.06 11.08
N SER A 620 -1.62 4.19 12.30
CA SER A 620 -1.98 5.22 13.28
C SER A 620 -1.44 6.61 12.91
N THR A 621 -0.57 6.69 11.90
CA THR A 621 -0.08 7.93 11.28
C THR A 621 -0.41 8.01 9.78
N ASN A 622 -1.33 7.16 9.30
CA ASN A 622 -1.77 7.06 7.90
C ASN A 622 -3.28 7.31 7.72
N GLY A 623 -3.91 8.09 8.61
CA GLY A 623 -5.35 8.35 8.55
C GLY A 623 -6.24 7.16 8.93
N ARG A 624 -5.68 6.13 9.57
CA ARG A 624 -6.38 4.89 9.95
C ARG A 624 -6.31 4.62 11.46
N LEU A 625 -6.05 5.63 12.31
CA LEU A 625 -6.06 5.47 13.77
C LEU A 625 -7.42 4.95 14.28
N LEU A 626 -8.50 5.59 13.82
CA LEU A 626 -9.88 5.33 14.25
C LEU A 626 -10.45 3.97 13.81
N ALA A 627 -9.79 3.28 12.86
CA ALA A 627 -10.15 1.91 12.47
C ALA A 627 -9.91 0.87 13.59
N GLY A 628 -9.17 1.26 14.64
CA GLY A 628 -8.78 0.36 15.73
C GLY A 628 -7.81 -0.74 15.31
N PHE A 629 -7.49 -1.62 16.26
CA PHE A 629 -6.73 -2.85 16.02
C PHE A 629 -7.25 -3.93 16.96
N VAL A 630 -7.70 -5.06 16.42
CA VAL A 630 -8.15 -6.21 17.21
C VAL A 630 -6.97 -7.16 17.37
N ALA A 631 -6.66 -7.56 18.61
CA ALA A 631 -5.46 -8.33 18.90
C ALA A 631 -5.66 -9.43 19.94
N ASP A 632 -5.06 -10.57 19.64
CA ASP A 632 -5.20 -11.79 20.43
C ASP A 632 -4.29 -11.80 21.67
N ASN A 633 -3.17 -11.06 21.69
CA ASN A 633 -2.09 -11.21 22.70
C ASN A 633 -1.39 -9.90 23.15
N VAL A 634 -2.14 -8.84 23.47
CA VAL A 634 -1.59 -7.54 23.92
C VAL A 634 -0.92 -7.59 25.31
N GLU A 635 -1.10 -8.66 26.09
CA GLU A 635 -0.46 -8.82 27.41
C GLU A 635 1.07 -9.01 27.31
N GLU A 636 1.58 -9.34 26.12
CA GLU A 636 2.99 -9.63 25.82
C GLU A 636 3.71 -8.44 25.13
N TRP A 637 3.21 -7.21 25.35
CA TRP A 637 3.53 -6.02 24.54
C TRP A 637 4.59 -5.05 25.09
#